data_AF-A0A222VKC2-F1
#
_entry.id   AF-A0A222VKC2-F1
#
_cell.length_a   1.000
_cell.length_b   1.000
_cell.length_c   1.000
_cell.angle_alpha   90.00
_cell.angle_beta   90.00
_cell.angle_gamma   90.00
#
_symmetry.space_group_name_H-M   'P 1'
#
loop_
_entity.id
_entity.type
_entity.pdbx_description
1 polymer ?
#
loop_
_entity_poly.entity_id
_entity_poly.type
_entity_poly.pdbx_seq_one_letter_code
_entity_poly.pdbx_strand_id
1 'polypeptide(L)' 'MTTDRWRRAREARTLMEAHEALGALLPPRDAAPAVWREFYQRSAGVYAMVAEIDRGHHHEALYWAGRERKKAEVLGQR' A
#
# COMPACT_ATOMS: atom_id res chain seq x y z
N MET A 1 -10.41 -15.77 -0.04
CA MET A 1 -10.53 -14.91 -1.25
C MET A 1 -9.86 -13.53 -1.12
N THR A 2 -9.37 -13.12 0.07
CA THR A 2 -8.57 -11.88 0.27
C THR A 2 -7.07 -12.06 0.03
N THR A 3 -6.54 -13.26 0.25
CA THR A 3 -5.12 -13.59 0.07
C THR A 3 -4.64 -13.38 -1.37
N ASP A 4 -5.52 -13.66 -2.33
CA ASP A 4 -5.21 -13.58 -3.75
C ASP A 4 -5.06 -12.14 -4.25
N ARG A 5 -5.93 -11.23 -3.81
CA ARG A 5 -5.82 -9.80 -4.16
C ARG A 5 -4.57 -9.15 -3.56
N TRP A 6 -4.21 -9.48 -2.32
CA TRP A 6 -2.95 -9.03 -1.72
C TRP A 6 -1.71 -9.70 -2.32
N ARG A 7 -1.85 -10.86 -2.97
CA ARG A 7 -0.77 -11.46 -3.76
C ARG A 7 -0.52 -10.60 -5.00
N ARG A 8 -1.55 -10.27 -5.77
CA ARG A 8 -1.44 -9.38 -6.96
C ARG A 8 -0.76 -8.05 -6.63
N ALA A 9 -1.13 -7.42 -5.52
CA ALA A 9 -0.48 -6.18 -5.08
C ALA A 9 1.02 -6.37 -4.76
N ARG A 10 1.43 -7.51 -4.20
CA ARG A 10 2.84 -7.81 -3.91
C ARG A 10 3.64 -8.22 -5.15
N GLU A 11 2.96 -8.68 -6.19
CA GLU A 11 3.56 -9.04 -7.48
C GLU A 11 3.65 -7.84 -8.43
N ALA A 12 3.12 -6.67 -8.05
CA ALA A 12 3.25 -5.44 -8.83
C ALA A 12 4.72 -5.10 -9.08
N ARG A 13 5.04 -4.76 -10.33
CA ARG A 13 6.40 -4.45 -10.77
C ARG A 13 6.55 -3.00 -11.21
N THR A 14 5.45 -2.29 -11.40
CA THR A 14 5.42 -0.86 -11.72
C THR A 14 4.61 -0.08 -10.69
N LEU A 15 4.86 1.22 -10.59
CA LEU A 15 4.06 2.09 -9.72
C LEU A 15 2.57 2.08 -10.10
N MET A 16 2.27 2.02 -11.41
CA MET A 16 0.90 1.98 -11.91
C MET A 16 0.16 0.71 -11.48
N GLU A 17 0.78 -0.46 -11.62
CA GLU A 17 0.21 -1.74 -11.18
C GLU A 17 -0.05 -1.75 -9.66
N ALA A 18 0.85 -1.15 -8.88
CA ALA A 18 0.66 -1.01 -7.44
C ALA A 18 -0.56 -0.14 -7.12
N HIS A 19 -0.73 1.00 -7.80
CA HIS A 19 -1.90 1.85 -7.63
C HIS A 19 -3.21 1.10 -7.95
N GLU A 20 -3.25 0.40 -9.08
CA GLU A 20 -4.42 -0.38 -9.49
C GLU A 20 -4.76 -1.47 -8.46
N ALA A 21 -3.76 -2.30 -8.10
CA ALA A 21 -3.97 -3.43 -7.20
C ALA A 21 -4.36 -2.99 -5.78
N LEU A 22 -3.73 -1.93 -5.26
CA LEU A 22 -4.07 -1.37 -3.94
C LEU A 22 -5.41 -0.64 -3.96
N GLY A 23 -5.77 0.02 -5.07
CA GLY A 23 -7.09 0.64 -5.24
C GLY A 23 -8.23 -0.38 -5.12
N ALA A 24 -8.06 -1.58 -5.70
CA ALA A 24 -9.01 -2.68 -5.58
C ALA A 24 -9.09 -3.32 -4.18
N LEU A 25 -8.18 -2.94 -3.28
CA LEU A 25 -8.07 -3.43 -1.90
C LEU A 25 -8.53 -2.40 -0.86
N LEU A 26 -8.97 -1.21 -1.28
CA LEU A 26 -9.42 -0.16 -0.37
C LEU A 26 -10.48 -0.68 0.61
N PRO A 27 -10.28 -0.47 1.93
CA PRO A 27 -11.32 -0.76 2.91
C PRO A 27 -12.57 0.12 2.69
N PRO A 28 -13.76 -0.32 3.14
CA PRO A 28 -14.94 0.53 3.24
C PRO A 28 -14.67 1.80 4.05
N ARG A 29 -15.37 2.89 3.73
CA ARG A 29 -15.16 4.21 4.37
C ARG A 29 -15.42 4.18 5.89
N ASP A 30 -16.31 3.31 6.33
CA ASP A 30 -16.74 3.08 7.72
C ASP A 30 -16.00 1.90 8.39
N ALA A 31 -15.02 1.30 7.71
CA ALA A 31 -14.23 0.23 8.30
C ALA A 31 -13.52 0.68 9.57
N ALA A 32 -13.35 -0.25 10.52
CA ALA A 32 -12.68 0.02 11.78
C ALA A 32 -11.27 0.60 11.57
N PRO A 33 -10.78 1.50 12.45
CA PRO A 33 -9.45 2.09 12.34
C PRO A 33 -8.32 1.06 12.21
N ALA A 34 -8.45 -0.10 12.85
CA ALA A 34 -7.49 -1.20 12.75
C ALA A 34 -7.38 -1.77 11.31
N VAL A 35 -8.48 -1.86 10.57
CA VAL A 35 -8.50 -2.34 9.18
C VAL A 35 -7.80 -1.34 8.27
N TRP A 36 -8.08 -0.05 8.45
CA TRP A 36 -7.39 1.01 7.72
C TRP A 36 -5.90 1.05 8.02
N ARG A 37 -5.52 0.89 9.29
CA ARG A 37 -4.12 0.81 9.71
C ARG A 37 -3.40 -0.34 9.02
N GLU A 38 -3.97 -1.53 9.04
CA GLU A 38 -3.40 -2.72 8.38
C GLU A 38 -3.25 -2.50 6.87
N PHE A 39 -4.27 -1.95 6.22
CA PHE A 39 -4.22 -1.62 4.79
C PHE A 39 -3.06 -0.67 4.47
N TYR A 40 -2.88 0.40 5.24
CA TYR A 40 -1.82 1.37 5.03
C TYR A 40 -0.42 0.78 5.29
N GLN A 41 -0.27 -0.05 6.32
CA GLN A 41 0.99 -0.74 6.60
C GLN A 41 1.40 -1.67 5.45
N ARG A 42 0.45 -2.47 4.95
CA ARG A 42 0.69 -3.40 3.84
C ARG A 42 0.95 -2.65 2.52
N SER A 43 0.19 -1.59 2.25
CA SER A 43 0.38 -0.71 1.08
C SER A 43 1.77 -0.09 1.06
N ALA A 44 2.26 0.38 2.22
CA ALA A 44 3.61 0.91 2.33
C ALA A 44 4.69 -0.11 1.97
N GLY A 45 4.48 -1.38 2.35
CA GLY A 45 5.38 -2.48 1.96
C GLY A 45 5.39 -2.71 0.45
N VAL A 46 4.22 -2.69 -0.20
CA VAL A 46 4.10 -2.83 -1.67
C VAL A 46 4.85 -1.71 -2.39
N TYR A 47 4.60 -0.45 -2.04
CA TYR A 47 5.30 0.68 -2.68
C TYR A 47 6.82 0.63 -2.44
N ALA A 48 7.26 0.22 -1.25
CA ALA A 48 8.69 0.08 -0.97
C ALA A 48 9.36 -1.02 -1.84
N MET A 49 8.68 -2.14 -2.07
CA MET A 49 9.20 -3.17 -2.99
C MET A 49 9.23 -2.68 -4.43
N VAL A 50 8.18 -1.99 -4.89
CA VAL A 50 8.12 -1.42 -6.24
C VAL A 50 9.20 -0.38 -6.46
N ALA A 51 9.56 0.43 -5.45
CA ALA A 51 10.64 1.40 -5.56
C ALA A 51 11.99 0.74 -5.95
N GLU A 52 12.22 -0.50 -5.54
CA GLU A 52 13.45 -1.23 -5.88
C GLU A 52 13.41 -1.85 -7.29
N ILE A 53 12.21 -2.13 -7.81
CA ILE A 53 11.97 -2.79 -9.11
C ILE A 53 11.82 -1.74 -10.23
N ASP A 54 10.91 -0.79 -10.06
CA ASP A 54 10.60 0.29 -11.00
C ASP A 54 11.49 1.50 -10.72
N ARG A 55 12.75 1.40 -11.13
CA ARG A 55 13.74 2.46 -10.88
C ARG A 55 13.42 3.79 -11.54
N GLY A 56 12.57 3.81 -12.58
CA GLY A 56 12.07 5.04 -13.19
C GLY A 56 11.15 5.85 -12.27
N HIS A 57 10.43 5.16 -11.37
CA HIS A 57 9.52 5.76 -10.39
C HIS A 57 10.01 5.59 -8.95
N HIS A 58 11.29 5.26 -8.74
CA HIS A 58 11.86 4.95 -7.43
C HIS A 58 11.48 5.97 -6.35
N HIS A 59 11.74 7.25 -6.60
CA HIS A 59 11.46 8.31 -5.63
C HIS A 59 9.96 8.52 -5.37
N GLU A 60 9.13 8.35 -6.40
CA GLU A 60 7.68 8.47 -6.26
C GLU A 60 7.10 7.29 -5.47
N ALA A 61 7.56 6.08 -5.75
CA ALA A 61 7.19 4.89 -4.99
C ALA A 61 7.63 5.00 -3.51
N LEU A 62 8.85 5.52 -3.23
CA LEU A 62 9.27 5.79 -1.85
C LEU A 62 8.42 6.87 -1.17
N TYR A 63 8.02 7.91 -1.89
CA TYR A 63 7.10 8.93 -1.38
C TYR A 63 5.77 8.28 -0.94
N TRP A 64 5.17 7.44 -1.79
CA TRP A 64 3.94 6.72 -1.45
C TRP A 64 4.14 5.78 -0.26
N ALA A 65 5.25 5.03 -0.22
CA ALA A 65 5.57 4.17 0.91
C ALA A 65 5.63 4.95 2.24
N GLY A 66 6.31 6.10 2.25
CA GLY A 66 6.38 6.98 3.42
C GLY A 66 5.03 7.56 3.82
N ARG A 67 4.24 8.03 2.84
CA ARG A 67 2.89 8.56 3.07
C ARG A 67 1.98 7.53 3.73
N GLU A 68 1.96 6.30 3.22
CA GLU A 68 1.11 5.24 3.78
C GLU A 68 1.57 4.81 5.19
N ARG A 69 2.89 4.75 5.47
CA ARG A 69 3.40 4.54 6.84
C ARG A 69 2.90 5.60 7.81
N LYS A 70 3.01 6.88 7.44
CA LYS A 70 2.55 7.99 8.27
C LYS A 70 1.06 7.90 8.60
N LYS A 71 0.22 7.50 7.64
CA LYS A 71 -1.21 7.28 7.92
C LYS A 71 -1.45 6.14 8.90
N ALA A 72 -0.73 5.02 8.73
CA ALA A 72 -0.82 3.90 9.66
C ALA A 72 -0.40 4.28 11.08
N GLU A 73 0.66 5.07 11.23
CA GLU A 73 1.15 5.58 12.52
C GLU A 73 0.10 6.48 13.19
N VAL A 74 -0.54 7.38 12.45
CA VAL A 74 -1.60 8.25 12.99
C VAL A 74 -2.78 7.44 13.52
N LEU A 75 -3.16 6.35 12.85
CA LEU A 75 -4.23 5.46 13.30
C LEU A 75 -3.83 4.57 14.48
N GLY A 76 -2.53 4.39 14.73
CA GLY A 76 -2.02 3.58 15.84
C GLY A 76 -1.78 4.33 17.14
N GLN A 77 -1.90 5.65 17.14
CA GLN A 77 -1.70 6.55 18.30
C GLN A 77 -3.03 6.92 19.00
N ARG A 78 -4.11 6.16 18.76
CA ARG A 78 -5.44 6.35 19.34
C ARG A 78 -5.84 5.10 20.13
#